data_AF-A0A1Y0VRD5-F1
#
_entry.id   AF-A0A1Y0VRD5-F1
#
_cell.length_a   1.000
_cell.length_b   1.000
_cell.length_c   1.000
_cell.angle_alpha   90.00
_cell.angle_beta   90.00
_cell.angle_gamma   90.00
#
_symmetry.space_group_name_H-M   'P 1'
#
loop_
_entity.id
_entity.type
_entity.pdbx_description
1 polymer ?
#
loop_
_entity_poly.entity_id
_entity_poly.type
_entity_poly.pdbx_seq_one_letter_code
_entity_poly.pdbx_strand_id
1 'polypeptide(L)' 'MTFDVKRILVGVDDSEDAVLAFDYAINLAKKSGSELVIVSVLESDEMNVFKR' A
#
# COMPACT_ATOMS: atom_id res chain seq x y z
N MET A 1 3.47 6.45 25.59
CA MET A 1 2.82 5.26 24.99
C MET A 1 3.57 4.94 23.70
N THR A 2 3.99 3.70 23.50
CA THR A 2 4.67 3.25 22.28
C THR A 2 3.68 2.44 21.44
N PHE A 3 3.47 2.84 20.19
CA PHE A 3 2.62 2.10 19.27
C PHE A 3 3.39 0.92 18.70
N ASP A 4 2.87 -0.30 18.91
CA ASP A 4 3.40 -1.52 18.31
C ASP A 4 2.68 -1.79 16.99
N VAL A 5 3.33 -1.44 15.88
CA VAL A 5 2.79 -1.66 14.54
C VAL A 5 3.03 -3.12 14.19
N LYS A 6 1.98 -3.95 14.20
CA LYS A 6 2.11 -5.39 13.91
C LYS A 6 1.97 -5.72 12.43
N ARG A 7 1.21 -4.91 11.69
CA ARG A 7 0.93 -5.10 10.26
C ARG A 7 0.89 -3.75 9.54
N ILE A 8 1.46 -3.73 8.35
CA ILE A 8 1.48 -2.58 7.44
C ILE A 8 0.83 -3.03 6.14
N LEU A 9 -0.12 -2.24 5.63
CA LEU A 9 -0.71 -2.44 4.30
C LEU A 9 -0.25 -1.30 3.40
N VAL A 10 0.29 -1.63 2.23
CA VAL A 10 0.67 -0.65 1.21
C VAL A 10 -0.09 -0.94 -0.08
N GLY A 11 -0.80 0.08 -0.56
CA GLY A 11 -1.43 0.08 -1.87
C GLY A 11 -0.41 0.47 -2.93
N VAL A 12 -0.38 -0.24 -4.06
CA VAL A 12 0.53 0.03 -5.18
C VAL A 12 -0.20 -0.02 -6.53
N ASP A 13 0.16 0.91 -7.41
CA ASP A 13 -0.26 1.00 -8.82
C ASP A 13 0.97 1.25 -9.71
N ASP A 14 0.77 1.74 -10.93
CA ASP A 14 1.82 2.06 -11.90
C ASP A 14 2.43 3.46 -11.74
N SER A 15 2.07 4.19 -10.68
CA SER A 15 2.61 5.52 -10.41
C SER A 15 3.98 5.50 -9.73
N GLU A 16 4.76 6.57 -9.94
CA GLU A 16 6.05 6.76 -9.27
C GLU A 16 5.90 6.94 -7.75
N ASP A 17 4.80 7.57 -7.31
CA ASP A 17 4.50 7.77 -5.89
C ASP A 17 4.25 6.44 -5.17
N ALA A 18 3.62 5.47 -5.83
CA ALA A 18 3.42 4.14 -5.29
C ALA A 18 4.74 3.39 -5.03
N VAL A 19 5.76 3.61 -5.88
CA VAL A 19 7.10 3.04 -5.68
C VAL A 19 7.74 3.61 -4.41
N LEU A 20 7.66 4.94 -4.22
CA LEU A 20 8.20 5.59 -3.02
C LEU A 20 7.47 5.12 -1.75
N ALA A 21 6.14 5.00 -1.80
CA ALA A 21 5.34 4.49 -0.70
C ALA A 21 5.70 3.03 -0.36
N PHE A 22 5.94 2.21 -1.39
CA PHE A 22 6.37 0.82 -1.25
C PHE A 22 7.73 0.70 -0.57
N ASP A 23 8.73 1.47 -1.01
CA ASP A 23 10.06 1.50 -0.41
C ASP A 23 10.02 1.94 1.06
N TYR A 24 9.20 2.94 1.37
CA TYR A 24 8.99 3.38 2.75
C TYR A 24 8.38 2.25 3.60
N ALA A 25 7.35 1.58 3.11
CA ALA A 25 6.66 0.50 3.82
C ALA A 25 7.58 -0.69 4.10
N ILE A 26 8.46 -1.06 3.15
CA ILE A 26 9.51 -2.08 3.37
C ILE A 26 10.42 -1.69 4.51
N ASN A 27 10.94 -0.46 4.48
CA ASN A 27 11.88 0.02 5.49
C ASN A 27 11.23 0.09 6.88
N LEU A 28 9.97 0.50 6.95
CA LEU A 28 9.22 0.53 8.20
C LEU A 28 9.01 -0.90 8.73
N ALA A 29 8.49 -1.81 7.91
CA ALA A 29 8.24 -3.20 8.29
C ALA A 29 9.49 -3.91 8.83
N LYS A 30 10.64 -3.71 8.18
CA LYS A 30 11.94 -4.24 8.64
C LYS A 30 12.33 -3.70 10.01
N LYS A 31 12.15 -2.40 10.24
CA LYS A 31 12.52 -1.74 11.51
C LYS A 31 11.63 -2.17 12.66
N SER A 32 10.34 -2.38 12.40
CA SER A 32 9.35 -2.75 13.42
C SER A 32 9.13 -4.26 13.53
N GLY A 33 9.70 -5.08 12.65
CA GLY A 33 9.42 -6.52 12.60
C GLY A 33 7.96 -6.83 12.23
N SER A 34 7.29 -5.92 11.52
CA SER A 34 5.88 -6.04 11.15
C SER A 34 5.67 -6.91 9.93
N GLU A 35 4.50 -7.54 9.85
CA GLU A 35 4.00 -8.11 8.60
C GLU A 35 3.73 -7.01 7.58
N LEU A 36 4.18 -7.17 6.33
CA LEU A 36 3.89 -6.26 5.22
C LEU A 36 2.94 -6.93 4.23
N VAL A 37 1.80 -6.29 3.99
CA VAL A 37 0.79 -6.70 3.01
C VAL A 37 0.80 -5.70 1.86
N ILE A 38 0.98 -6.20 0.64
CA ILE A 38 1.02 -5.40 -0.58
C ILE A 38 -0.28 -5.63 -1.34
N VAL A 39 -0.95 -4.56 -1.75
CA VAL A 39 -2.23 -4.62 -2.45
C VAL A 39 -2.16 -3.79 -3.72
N SER A 40 -2.54 -4.37 -4.86
CA SER A 40 -2.80 -3.62 -6.09
C SER A 40 -4.23 -3.91 -6.53
N VAL A 41 -4.93 -2.88 -6.99
CA VAL A 41 -6.30 -3.01 -7.49
C VAL A 41 -6.25 -3.09 -9.01
N LEU A 42 -6.69 -4.22 -9.56
CA LEU A 42 -6.90 -4.35 -10.99
C LEU A 42 -8.29 -3.80 -11.32
N GLU A 43 -8.36 -2.61 -11.92
CA GLU A 43 -9.61 -2.10 -12.46
C GLU A 43 -9.97 -2.92 -13.72
N SER A 44 -11.12 -3.61 -13.69
CA SER A 44 -11.74 -4.14 -14.89
C SER A 44 -12.67 -3.06 -15.46
N ASP A 45 -12.61 -2.81 -16.77
CA ASP A 45 -13.35 -1.77 -17.52
C ASP A 45 -14.90 -1.84 -17.47
N GLU A 46 -15.52 -2.45 -16.46
CA GLU A 46 -16.94 -2.27 -16.17
C GLU A 46 -17.17 -0.97 -15.38
N MET A 47 -16.76 0.14 -15.98
CA MET A 47 -17.08 1.48 -15.51
C MET A 47 -18.56 1.76 -15.79
N ASN A 48 -19.44 1.51 -14.81
CA ASN A 48 -20.79 2.05 -14.88
C ASN A 48 -20.72 3.58 -14.90
N VAL A 49 -21.42 4.16 -15.87
CA VAL A 49 -21.30 5.52 -16.38
C VAL A 49 -21.85 6.57 -15.41
N PHE A 50 -21.20 6.80 -14.26
CA PHE A 50 -21.45 7.98 -13.42
C PHE A 50 -20.21 8.38 -12.60
N LYS A 51 -19.23 9.03 -13.26
CA LYS A 51 -18.31 9.96 -12.57
C LYS A 51 -18.90 11.37 -12.71
N ARG A 52 -19.10 12.06 -11.59
CA ARG A 52 -19.56 13.46 -11.54
C ARG A 52 -18.47 14.43 -11.96
#